data_AF-A0AAU4YYU8-F1
#
_entry.id   AF-A0AAU4YYU8-F1
#
_cell.length_a   1.000
_cell.length_b   1.000
_cell.length_c   1.000
_cell.angle_alpha   90.00
_cell.angle_beta   90.00
_cell.angle_gamma   90.00
#
_symmetry.space_group_name_H-M   'P 1'
#
loop_
_entity.id
_entity.type
_entity.pdbx_description
1 polymer ?
#
loop_
_entity_poly.entity_id
_entity_poly.type
_entity_poly.pdbx_seq_one_letter_code
_entity_poly.pdbx_strand_id
1 'polypeptide(L)'
;MTTTTRLATLPGATTTVDEVVDVIRRDGGVIIDGFLKPSALAELHRQLEPVLDQTRCGDDAYFAGTKTRRADGLFGRLDLMPDIALHPLY
;
A
#
# COMPACT_ATOMS: atom_id res chain seq x y z
N MET A 1 19.96 25.62 2.71
CA MET A 1 18.71 25.22 2.04
C MET A 1 18.62 23.72 2.12
N THR A 2 17.66 23.17 2.87
CA THR A 2 17.40 21.73 2.91
C THR A 2 16.61 21.37 1.65
N THR A 3 17.22 20.64 0.73
CA THR A 3 16.53 20.14 -0.46
C THR A 3 15.59 19.02 -0.01
N THR A 4 14.28 19.21 -0.15
CA THR A 4 13.30 18.16 0.10
C THR A 4 13.49 17.06 -0.94
N THR A 5 13.96 15.89 -0.52
CA THR A 5 14.01 14.70 -1.37
C THR A 5 12.59 14.27 -1.72
N ARG A 6 12.26 14.25 -3.02
CA ARG A 6 10.99 13.74 -3.53
C ARG A 6 11.18 12.28 -3.93
N LEU A 7 10.26 11.40 -3.52
CA LEU A 7 10.25 10.02 -4.01
C LEU A 7 10.06 9.98 -5.52
N ALA A 8 10.80 9.11 -6.21
CA ALA A 8 10.57 8.84 -7.61
C ALA A 8 9.20 8.17 -7.82
N THR A 9 8.57 8.45 -8.95
CA THR A 9 7.30 7.86 -9.37
C THR A 9 7.50 7.13 -10.69
N LEU A 10 7.14 5.85 -10.74
CA LEU A 10 7.26 5.00 -11.91
C LEU A 10 5.86 4.54 -12.38
N PRO A 11 5.59 4.50 -13.69
CA PRO A 11 4.32 3.99 -14.22
C PRO A 11 4.28 2.45 -14.13
N GLY A 12 3.37 1.91 -13.31
CA GLY A 12 3.27 0.46 -13.07
C GLY A 12 2.99 -0.38 -14.32
N ALA A 13 2.42 0.21 -15.37
CA ALA A 13 2.13 -0.47 -16.63
C ALA A 13 3.37 -0.80 -17.46
N THR A 14 4.48 -0.09 -17.28
CA THR A 14 5.68 -0.21 -18.14
C THR A 14 6.97 -0.42 -17.37
N THR A 15 6.96 -0.28 -16.05
CA THR A 15 8.16 -0.46 -15.24
C THR A 15 8.50 -1.93 -15.01
N THR A 16 9.78 -2.20 -14.77
CA THR A 16 10.30 -3.53 -14.45
C THR A 16 10.68 -3.65 -12.97
N VAL A 17 10.79 -4.88 -12.46
CA VAL A 17 11.23 -5.14 -11.07
C VAL A 17 12.63 -4.57 -10.80
N ASP A 18 13.55 -4.68 -11.76
CA ASP A 18 14.93 -4.17 -11.59
C ASP A 18 14.94 -2.65 -11.41
N GLU A 19 14.15 -1.90 -12.20
CA GLU A 19 14.00 -0.46 -12.04
C GLU A 19 13.44 -0.07 -10.67
N VAL A 20 12.44 -0.82 -10.18
CA VAL A 20 11.85 -0.62 -8.84
C VAL A 20 12.91 -0.82 -7.76
N VAL A 21 13.67 -1.91 -7.84
CA VAL A 21 14.72 -2.26 -6.87
C VAL A 21 15.84 -1.22 -6.87
N ASP A 22 16.27 -0.76 -8.04
CA ASP A 22 17.33 0.25 -8.16
C ASP A 22 16.93 1.59 -7.52
N VAL A 23 15.68 2.03 -7.73
CA VAL A 23 15.16 3.22 -7.07
C VAL A 23 15.07 3.04 -5.56
N ILE A 24 14.57 1.89 -5.07
CA ILE A 24 14.50 1.62 -3.63
C ILE A 24 15.90 1.64 -3.00
N ARG A 25 16.90 1.04 -3.65
CA ARG A 25 18.30 1.05 -3.16
C ARG A 25 18.88 2.45 -3.07
N ARG A 26 18.52 3.34 -4.01
CA ARG A 26 19.02 4.72 -4.08
C ARG A 26 18.28 5.66 -3.12
N ASP A 27 16.95 5.60 -3.10
CA ASP A 27 16.07 6.59 -2.49
C ASP A 27 15.38 6.10 -1.20
N GLY A 28 15.44 4.81 -0.91
CA GLY A 28 14.74 4.18 0.22
C GLY A 28 13.26 3.92 -0.04
N GLY A 29 12.71 4.34 -1.18
CA GLY A 29 11.32 4.11 -1.55
C GLY A 29 10.97 4.62 -2.95
N VAL A 30 9.87 4.11 -3.50
CA VAL A 30 9.35 4.47 -4.82
C VAL A 30 7.83 4.46 -4.81
N ILE A 31 7.22 5.35 -5.59
CA ILE A 31 5.78 5.35 -5.86
C ILE A 31 5.55 4.60 -7.18
N ILE A 32 4.71 3.58 -7.17
CA ILE A 32 4.25 2.91 -8.40
C ILE A 32 2.86 3.43 -8.76
N ASP A 33 2.79 4.29 -9.77
CA ASP A 33 1.53 4.83 -10.25
C ASP A 33 0.72 3.76 -10.99
N GLY A 34 -0.58 3.69 -10.70
CA GLY A 34 -1.46 2.70 -11.31
C GLY A 34 -1.14 1.24 -10.93
N PHE A 35 -0.57 0.98 -9.75
CA PHE A 35 -0.26 -0.39 -9.28
C PHE A 35 -1.50 -1.31 -9.30
N LEU A 36 -2.67 -0.78 -8.92
CA LEU A 36 -3.95 -1.49 -9.06
C LEU A 36 -4.79 -0.85 -10.16
N LYS A 37 -5.50 -1.69 -10.92
CA LYS A 37 -6.56 -1.23 -11.82
C LYS A 37 -7.68 -0.57 -10.98
N PRO A 38 -8.38 0.45 -11.50
CA PRO A 38 -9.46 1.13 -10.76
C PRO A 38 -10.53 0.19 -10.20
N SER A 39 -10.88 -0.88 -10.93
CA SER A 39 -11.85 -1.88 -10.48
C SER A 39 -11.37 -2.69 -9.28
N ALA A 40 -10.09 -3.09 -9.26
CA ALA A 40 -9.49 -3.81 -8.14
C ALA A 40 -9.37 -2.89 -6.90
N LEU A 41 -9.05 -1.61 -7.10
CA LEU A 41 -9.03 -0.63 -6.00
C LEU A 41 -10.43 -0.40 -5.41
N ALA A 42 -11.45 -0.30 -6.26
CA ALA A 42 -12.84 -0.18 -5.79
C ALA A 42 -13.29 -1.42 -5.00
N GLU A 43 -12.94 -2.61 -5.47
CA GLU A 43 -13.24 -3.86 -4.77
C GLU A 43 -12.48 -4.00 -3.44
N LEU A 44 -11.21 -3.59 -3.41
CA LEU A 44 -10.43 -3.51 -2.18
C LEU A 44 -11.13 -2.63 -1.15
N HIS A 45 -11.57 -1.43 -1.55
CA HIS A 45 -12.31 -0.53 -0.65
C HIS A 45 -13.60 -1.16 -0.14
N ARG A 46 -14.39 -1.77 -1.03
CA ARG A 46 -15.66 -2.43 -0.68
C ARG A 46 -15.48 -3.54 0.37
N GLN A 47 -14.41 -4.34 0.25
CA GLN A 47 -14.13 -5.42 1.21
C GLN A 47 -13.48 -4.91 2.50
N LEU A 48 -12.61 -3.90 2.41
CA LEU A 48 -11.83 -3.39 3.54
C LEU A 48 -12.65 -2.50 4.47
N GLU A 49 -13.60 -1.72 3.94
CA GLU A 49 -14.37 -0.74 4.71
C GLU A 49 -15.13 -1.37 5.89
N PRO A 50 -15.89 -2.48 5.75
CA PRO A 50 -16.54 -3.15 6.87
C PRO A 50 -15.55 -3.68 7.92
N VAL A 51 -14.36 -4.12 7.50
CA VAL A 51 -13.31 -4.58 8.41
C VAL A 51 -12.78 -3.41 9.23
N LEU A 52 -12.54 -2.26 8.59
CA LEU A 52 -12.10 -1.05 9.28
C LEU A 52 -13.18 -0.52 10.21
N ASP A 53 -14.46 -0.57 9.86
CA ASP A 53 -15.53 -0.10 10.74
C ASP A 53 -15.66 -0.87 12.06
N GLN A 54 -15.28 -2.14 12.05
CA GLN A 54 -15.22 -2.98 13.25
C GLN A 54 -13.86 -2.88 13.97
N THR A 55 -12.85 -2.29 13.33
CA THR A 55 -11.51 -2.15 13.89
C THR A 55 -11.43 -0.90 14.77
N ARG A 56 -11.09 -1.10 16.05
CA ARG A 56 -10.88 0.01 16.99
C ARG A 56 -9.66 0.84 16.62
N CYS A 57 -9.66 2.11 17.01
CA CYS A 57 -8.43 2.91 16.99
C CYS A 57 -7.39 2.34 17.97
N GLY A 58 -6.13 2.71 17.78
CA GLY A 58 -5.06 2.36 18.70
C GLY A 58 -5.26 2.92 20.12
N ASP A 59 -4.76 2.18 21.11
CA ASP A 59 -4.93 2.54 22.54
C ASP A 59 -3.83 3.47 23.06
N ASP A 60 -2.81 3.79 22.25
CA ASP A 60 -1.69 4.64 22.65
C ASP A 60 -1.37 5.72 21.60
N ALA A 61 -0.82 6.85 22.04
CA ALA A 61 -0.48 7.97 21.17
C ALA A 61 0.94 7.88 20.59
N TYR A 62 1.80 7.00 21.11
CA TYR A 62 3.21 6.94 20.74
C TYR A 62 3.44 6.14 19.47
N PHE A 63 2.74 5.01 19.32
CA PHE A 63 2.89 4.08 18.23
C PHE A 63 1.56 3.81 17.52
N ALA A 64 0.52 3.34 18.23
CA ALA A 64 -0.70 2.88 17.57
C ALA A 64 -1.52 4.02 16.98
N GLY A 65 -1.54 5.17 17.66
CA GLY A 65 -2.33 6.34 17.31
C GLY A 65 -3.80 6.19 17.73
N THR A 66 -4.31 7.14 18.50
CA THR A 66 -5.70 7.13 19.02
C THR A 66 -6.77 7.46 17.98
N LYS A 67 -6.35 7.78 16.75
CA LYS A 67 -7.23 8.07 15.60
C LYS A 67 -6.91 7.20 14.38
N THR A 68 -6.08 6.17 14.55
CA THR A 68 -5.65 5.28 13.46
C THR A 68 -6.20 3.88 13.72
N ARG A 69 -6.86 3.31 12.70
CA ARG A 69 -7.32 1.91 12.72
C ARG A 69 -6.28 1.03 12.03
N ARG A 70 -6.01 -0.15 12.57
CA ARG A 70 -5.04 -1.12 12.02
C ARG A 70 -5.69 -2.49 11.93
N ALA A 71 -6.04 -2.89 10.70
CA ALA A 71 -6.61 -4.21 10.42
C ALA A 71 -5.50 -5.16 9.96
N ASP A 72 -5.32 -6.26 10.68
CA ASP A 72 -4.38 -7.33 10.40
C ASP A 72 -5.08 -8.54 9.75
N GLY A 73 -4.30 -9.57 9.36
CA GLY A 73 -4.85 -10.84 8.89
C GLY A 73 -5.70 -10.73 7.61
N LEU A 74 -5.40 -9.77 6.73
CA LEU A 74 -6.24 -9.45 5.57
C LEU A 74 -6.47 -10.65 4.62
N PHE A 75 -5.51 -11.57 4.48
CA PHE A 75 -5.69 -12.79 3.67
C PHE A 75 -6.85 -13.69 4.15
N GLY A 76 -7.19 -13.65 5.44
CA GLY A 76 -8.34 -14.39 5.99
C GLY A 76 -9.65 -13.59 5.97
N ARG A 77 -9.62 -12.36 5.46
CA ARG A 77 -10.75 -11.41 5.53
C ARG A 77 -11.15 -10.85 4.16
N LEU A 78 -10.24 -10.83 3.20
CA LEU A 78 -10.42 -10.24 1.88
C LEU A 78 -10.00 -11.24 0.79
N ASP A 79 -10.94 -11.60 -0.08
CA ASP A 79 -10.72 -12.54 -1.18
C ASP A 79 -9.73 -12.01 -2.23
N LEU A 80 -9.58 -10.68 -2.34
CA LEU A 80 -8.71 -10.02 -3.32
C LEU A 80 -7.20 -10.03 -2.93
N MET A 81 -6.85 -10.43 -1.70
CA MET A 81 -5.45 -10.34 -1.23
C MET A 81 -4.44 -11.15 -2.03
N PRO A 82 -4.73 -12.39 -2.49
CA PRO A 82 -3.80 -13.13 -3.34
C PRO A 82 -3.44 -12.36 -4.63
N ASP A 83 -4.40 -11.68 -5.26
CA ASP A 83 -4.16 -10.92 -6.50
C ASP A 83 -3.22 -9.73 -6.28
N ILE A 84 -3.35 -9.06 -5.13
CA ILE A 84 -2.51 -7.90 -4.76
C ILE A 84 -1.11 -8.37 -4.36
N ALA A 85 -1.02 -9.42 -3.55
CA ALA A 85 0.26 -9.92 -3.03
C ALA A 85 1.11 -10.63 -4.09
N LEU A 86 0.48 -11.15 -5.15
CA LEU A 86 1.15 -11.79 -6.29
C LEU A 86 1.24 -10.86 -7.51
N HIS A 87 1.10 -9.55 -7.31
CA HIS A 87 1.25 -8.58 -8.39
C HIS A 87 2.66 -8.73 -9.03
N PRO A 88 2.82 -8.71 -10.36
CA PRO A 88 4.12 -8.94 -11.02
C PRO A 88 5.26 -7.97 -10.69
N LEU A 89 4.98 -6.91 -9.93
CA LEU A 89 5.96 -5.92 -9.45
C LEU A 89 6.25 -6.05 -7.93
N TYR A 90 5.71 -7.07 -7.28
CA TYR A 90 6.00 -7.45 -5.90
C TYR A 90 6.94 -8.66 -5.89
#